data_AF-A0A9N9BTN6-F1
#
_entry.id   AF-A0A9N9BTN6-F1
#
_cell.length_a   1.000
_cell.length_b   1.000
_cell.length_c   1.000
_cell.angle_alpha   90.00
_cell.angle_beta   90.00
_cell.angle_gamma   90.00
#
_symmetry.space_group_name_H-M   'P 1'
#
loop_
_entity.id
_entity.type
_entity.pdbx_description
1 polymer ?
#
loop_
_entity_poly.entity_id
_entity_poly.type
_entity_poly.pdbx_seq_one_letter_code
_entity_poly.pdbx_strand_id
1 'polypeptide(L)'
;GSLSSENASAFRSSLEILLYFVKRIAIDNDDMLMTGYINNSSISKDKFSKRELIEDKVWSSQKAMTSPLVSYVYKILVSTALASSTEKLPLPALDHQDGFIHLSTAHQVPATAARFFSNDNLIKVLRVPYVGRIKEGVKWEKGIPSSTELFPHLYGVELTWDDVEEVVEVVNSRSEGYVFPEGWLKF
;
A
#
# COMPACT_ATOMS: atom_id res chain seq x y z
N GLY A 1 -31.77 29.79 5.52
CA GLY A 1 -30.97 29.56 4.30
C GLY A 1 -30.88 28.07 4.08
N SER A 2 -31.44 27.58 2.98
CA SER A 2 -31.51 26.17 2.61
C SER A 2 -30.12 25.59 2.32
N LEU A 3 -29.73 24.56 3.07
CA LEU A 3 -28.63 23.66 2.69
C LEU A 3 -29.06 22.89 1.43
N SER A 4 -28.27 22.99 0.35
CA SER A 4 -28.55 22.31 -0.90
C SER A 4 -28.52 20.79 -0.72
N SER A 5 -29.43 20.10 -1.40
CA SER A 5 -29.60 18.64 -1.40
C SER A 5 -28.36 17.87 -1.86
N GLU A 6 -27.46 18.51 -2.61
CA GLU A 6 -26.21 17.93 -3.12
C GLU A 6 -25.21 17.61 -2.00
N ASN A 7 -25.07 18.50 -1.01
CA ASN A 7 -24.14 18.28 0.11
C ASN A 7 -24.63 17.19 1.07
N ALA A 8 -25.95 17.03 1.20
CA ALA A 8 -26.54 15.96 1.99
C ALA A 8 -26.40 14.58 1.32
N SER A 9 -26.39 14.52 -0.02
CA SER A 9 -26.18 13.28 -0.77
C SER A 9 -24.74 12.78 -0.65
N ALA A 10 -23.75 13.66 -0.78
CA ALA A 10 -22.33 13.32 -0.65
C ALA A 10 -21.95 12.83 0.76
N PHE A 11 -22.56 13.39 1.80
CA PHE A 11 -22.38 12.94 3.18
C PHE A 11 -23.04 11.59 3.46
N ARG A 12 -24.23 11.34 2.90
CA ARG A 12 -24.92 10.05 3.05
C ARG A 12 -24.19 8.92 2.34
N SER A 13 -23.64 9.17 1.14
CA SER A 13 -22.81 8.19 0.42
C SER A 13 -21.51 7.86 1.17
N SER A 14 -20.88 8.86 1.81
CA SER A 14 -19.66 8.65 2.60
C SER A 14 -19.90 7.81 3.86
N LEU A 15 -21.07 7.93 4.49
CA LEU A 15 -21.44 7.08 5.64
C LEU A 15 -21.77 5.65 5.24
N GLU A 16 -22.45 5.42 4.11
CA GLU A 16 -22.76 4.06 3.63
C GLU A 16 -21.49 3.31 3.21
N ILE A 17 -20.51 4.00 2.62
CA ILE A 17 -19.19 3.43 2.31
C ILE A 17 -18.43 3.09 3.59
N LEU A 18 -18.41 3.98 4.59
CA LEU A 18 -17.79 3.69 5.89
C LEU A 18 -18.48 2.53 6.61
N LEU A 19 -19.81 2.43 6.52
CA LEU A 19 -20.59 1.34 7.11
C LEU A 19 -20.34 0.00 6.40
N TYR A 20 -20.10 0.01 5.08
CA TYR A 20 -19.65 -1.15 4.31
C TYR A 20 -18.25 -1.63 4.77
N PHE A 21 -17.32 -0.72 5.02
CA PHE A 21 -16.00 -1.06 5.57
C PHE A 21 -16.06 -1.58 7.00
N VAL A 22 -16.86 -0.97 7.89
CA VAL A 22 -17.02 -1.41 9.28
C VAL A 22 -17.70 -2.78 9.37
N LYS A 23 -18.72 -3.04 8.54
CA LYS A 23 -19.38 -4.36 8.49
C LYS A 23 -18.48 -5.48 7.97
N ARG A 24 -17.42 -5.16 7.23
CA ARG A 24 -16.50 -6.14 6.64
C ARG A 24 -15.28 -6.40 7.54
N ILE A 25 -14.83 -5.39 8.31
CA ILE A 25 -13.83 -5.57 9.39
C ILE A 25 -14.38 -6.45 10.52
N ALA A 26 -15.69 -6.41 10.78
CA ALA A 26 -16.30 -7.25 11.83
C ALA A 26 -16.35 -8.75 11.50
N ILE A 27 -16.14 -9.15 10.24
CA ILE A 27 -16.19 -10.56 9.82
C ILE A 27 -14.84 -11.27 10.04
N ASP A 28 -13.73 -10.54 10.16
CA ASP A 28 -12.39 -11.13 10.24
C ASP A 28 -11.75 -11.07 11.66
N ASN A 29 -12.47 -10.60 12.68
CA ASN A 29 -11.92 -10.30 14.01
C ASN A 29 -12.01 -11.42 15.06
N ASP A 30 -12.40 -12.64 14.69
CA ASP A 30 -12.57 -13.72 15.68
C ASP A 30 -11.32 -14.58 15.95
N ASP A 31 -10.15 -14.26 15.39
CA ASP A 31 -8.98 -15.15 15.53
C ASP A 31 -7.63 -14.48 15.84
N MET A 32 -7.61 -13.50 16.75
CA MET A 32 -6.32 -13.06 17.32
C MET A 32 -6.38 -12.55 18.76
N LEU A 33 -6.68 -13.47 19.70
CA LEU A 33 -6.34 -13.31 21.10
C LEU A 33 -5.13 -14.17 21.47
N MET A 34 -3.95 -13.55 21.57
CA MET A 34 -2.91 -14.00 22.49
C MET A 34 -2.05 -12.82 22.96
N THR A 35 -2.37 -12.29 24.13
CA THR A 35 -1.56 -11.32 24.87
C THR A 35 -0.58 -12.07 25.78
N GLY A 36 0.72 -11.97 25.48
CA GLY A 36 1.81 -12.44 26.34
C GLY A 36 2.57 -11.27 26.96
N TYR A 37 2.22 -10.93 28.19
CA TYR A 37 2.94 -10.00 29.07
C TYR A 37 4.37 -10.52 29.37
N ILE A 38 5.38 -9.66 29.25
CA ILE A 38 6.66 -9.83 29.96
C ILE A 38 7.15 -8.50 30.54
N ASN A 39 7.06 -8.41 31.87
CA ASN A 39 7.75 -7.44 32.72
C ASN A 39 9.26 -7.72 32.72
N ASN A 40 10.09 -6.68 32.69
CA ASN A 40 11.50 -6.81 33.06
C ASN A 40 11.92 -5.69 34.01
N SER A 41 11.95 -6.04 35.31
CA SER A 41 12.76 -5.37 36.31
C SER A 41 14.13 -6.05 36.39
N SER A 42 15.18 -5.22 36.37
CA SER A 42 16.52 -5.47 36.91
C SER A 42 17.43 -6.47 36.18
N ILE A 43 18.53 -5.98 35.57
CA ILE A 43 19.84 -6.67 35.56
C ILE A 43 20.98 -5.64 35.38
N SER A 44 22.03 -5.87 36.16
CA SER A 44 23.25 -5.10 36.39
C SER A 44 24.19 -4.97 35.18
N LYS A 45 25.08 -3.97 35.28
CA LYS A 45 26.21 -3.66 34.39
C LYS A 45 27.30 -4.74 34.53
N ASP A 46 27.68 -5.40 33.43
CA ASP A 46 29.09 -5.70 33.09
C ASP A 46 29.28 -6.31 31.67
N LYS A 47 29.93 -5.51 30.81
CA LYS A 47 30.96 -5.75 29.76
C LYS A 47 30.99 -7.05 28.93
N PHE A 48 30.43 -6.99 27.72
CA PHE A 48 31.08 -7.03 26.38
C PHE A 48 29.95 -7.21 25.35
N SER A 49 30.08 -6.58 24.17
CA SER A 49 29.02 -6.17 23.23
C SER A 49 27.89 -7.18 22.93
N LYS A 50 26.97 -7.37 23.87
CA LYS A 50 25.67 -8.01 23.62
C LYS A 50 24.78 -7.12 22.76
N ARG A 51 25.08 -5.81 22.66
CA ARG A 51 24.33 -4.84 21.84
C ARG A 51 24.45 -5.12 20.35
N GLU A 52 25.63 -5.45 19.84
CA GLU A 52 25.83 -5.69 18.41
C GLU A 52 25.19 -7.01 17.95
N LEU A 53 25.27 -8.07 18.77
CA LEU A 53 24.57 -9.33 18.52
C LEU A 53 23.05 -9.24 18.75
N ILE A 54 22.59 -8.34 19.63
CA ILE A 54 21.15 -8.05 19.80
C ILE A 54 20.67 -7.19 18.65
N GLU A 55 21.43 -6.21 18.17
CA GLU A 55 21.05 -5.34 17.06
C GLU A 55 20.91 -6.14 15.76
N ASP A 56 21.83 -7.05 15.46
CA ASP A 56 21.70 -7.93 14.29
C ASP A 56 20.55 -8.92 14.43
N LYS A 57 20.30 -9.43 15.64
CA LYS A 57 19.21 -10.39 15.90
C LYS A 57 17.85 -9.71 15.99
N VAL A 58 17.79 -8.47 16.47
CA VAL A 58 16.60 -7.61 16.49
C VAL A 58 16.31 -7.12 15.09
N TRP A 59 17.31 -6.71 14.30
CA TRP A 59 17.16 -6.36 12.89
C TRP A 59 16.61 -7.56 12.09
N SER A 60 17.12 -8.77 12.36
CA SER A 60 16.64 -10.00 11.73
C SER A 60 15.22 -10.40 12.17
N SER A 61 14.87 -10.18 13.45
CA SER A 61 13.55 -10.53 14.01
C SER A 61 12.48 -9.49 13.69
N GLN A 62 12.86 -8.23 13.49
CA GLN A 62 11.97 -7.14 13.08
C GLN A 62 11.74 -7.16 11.57
N LYS A 63 12.74 -7.58 10.78
CA LYS A 63 12.59 -7.90 9.35
C LYS A 63 11.63 -9.08 9.08
N ALA A 64 11.45 -9.95 10.08
CA ALA A 64 10.54 -11.10 10.01
C ALA A 64 9.11 -10.80 10.47
N MET A 65 8.84 -9.64 11.07
CA MET A 65 7.47 -9.21 11.34
C MET A 65 6.88 -8.53 10.09
N THR A 66 6.01 -9.26 9.41
CA THR A 66 4.94 -8.73 8.53
C THR A 66 5.29 -8.31 7.10
N SER A 67 6.14 -9.04 6.36
CA SER A 67 5.87 -9.08 4.91
C SER A 67 4.54 -9.82 4.75
N PRO A 68 3.45 -9.18 4.28
CA PRO A 68 2.27 -9.94 3.89
C PRO A 68 2.70 -10.98 2.84
N LEU A 69 2.04 -12.14 2.82
CA LEU A 69 2.22 -13.15 1.77
C LEU A 69 1.64 -12.58 0.47
N VAL A 70 2.33 -11.62 -0.13
CA VAL A 70 1.94 -11.01 -1.41
C VAL A 70 2.72 -11.64 -2.53
N SER A 71 2.01 -12.06 -3.58
CA SER A 71 2.63 -12.46 -4.84
C SER A 71 2.89 -11.27 -5.76
N TYR A 72 2.16 -10.17 -5.56
CA TYR A 72 2.23 -8.98 -6.41
C TYR A 72 2.16 -7.69 -5.59
N VAL A 73 2.82 -6.67 -6.12
CA VAL A 73 2.69 -5.27 -5.74
C VAL A 73 2.25 -4.48 -6.96
N TYR A 74 1.67 -3.30 -6.74
CA TYR A 74 0.98 -2.55 -7.78
C TYR A 74 1.47 -1.11 -7.82
N LYS A 75 1.62 -0.57 -9.04
CA LYS A 75 1.88 0.85 -9.28
C LYS A 75 0.70 1.47 -10.00
N ILE A 76 0.22 2.62 -9.51
CA ILE A 76 -0.83 3.41 -10.16
C ILE A 76 -0.20 4.61 -10.85
N LEU A 77 -0.57 4.83 -12.11
CA LEU A 77 -0.14 5.94 -12.95
C LEU A 77 -1.37 6.64 -13.54
N VAL A 78 -1.27 7.96 -13.76
CA VAL A 78 -2.27 8.67 -14.59
C VAL A 78 -2.14 8.21 -16.04
N SER A 79 -3.25 8.01 -16.77
CA SER A 79 -3.19 7.44 -18.12
C SER A 79 -2.38 8.30 -19.10
N THR A 80 -2.40 9.63 -18.92
CA THR A 80 -1.62 10.59 -19.70
C THR A 80 -0.10 10.45 -19.50
N ALA A 81 0.36 9.85 -18.40
CA ALA A 81 1.79 9.62 -18.18
C ALA A 81 2.38 8.67 -19.24
N LEU A 82 1.55 7.81 -19.82
CA LEU A 82 1.96 6.77 -20.77
C LEU A 82 1.68 7.13 -22.24
N ALA A 83 1.62 8.43 -22.55
CA ALA A 83 1.46 8.89 -23.94
C ALA A 83 2.69 8.52 -24.79
N SER A 84 2.52 7.50 -25.64
CA SER A 84 3.36 7.12 -26.78
C SER A 84 4.81 6.71 -26.45
N SER A 85 5.05 5.40 -26.34
CA SER A 85 6.37 4.77 -26.49
C SER A 85 7.49 5.40 -25.65
N THR A 86 7.31 5.48 -24.33
CA THR A 86 8.43 5.78 -23.45
C THR A 86 9.23 4.49 -23.18
N GLU A 87 10.49 4.48 -23.62
CA GLU A 87 11.47 3.42 -23.29
C GLU A 87 11.58 3.20 -21.77
N LYS A 88 11.29 4.26 -21.00
CA LYS A 88 11.25 4.24 -19.54
C LYS A 88 9.83 4.33 -18.98
N LEU A 89 9.66 3.76 -17.80
CA LEU A 89 8.42 3.87 -17.04
C LEU A 89 8.27 5.33 -16.52
N PRO A 90 7.15 6.02 -16.79
CA PRO A 90 6.95 7.41 -16.40
C PRO A 90 6.52 7.50 -14.93
N LEU A 91 7.48 7.29 -14.04
CA LEU A 91 7.23 7.34 -12.60
C LEU A 91 6.78 8.75 -12.17
N PRO A 92 5.81 8.87 -11.24
CA PRO A 92 5.35 10.17 -10.73
C PRO A 92 6.50 10.98 -10.13
N ALA A 93 6.46 12.31 -10.31
CA ALA A 93 7.43 13.23 -9.71
C ALA A 93 7.54 13.10 -8.18
N LEU A 94 6.46 12.66 -7.52
CA LEU A 94 6.42 12.38 -6.09
C LEU A 94 7.43 11.27 -5.69
N ASP A 95 7.52 10.18 -6.46
CA ASP A 95 8.46 9.09 -6.18
C ASP A 95 9.92 9.59 -6.21
N HIS A 96 10.23 10.47 -7.16
CA HIS A 96 11.55 11.08 -7.27
C HIS A 96 11.86 12.02 -6.10
N GLN A 97 10.86 12.75 -5.61
CA GLN A 97 11.02 13.67 -4.48
C GLN A 97 11.21 12.92 -3.16
N ASP A 98 10.45 11.85 -2.95
CA ASP A 98 10.51 11.05 -1.72
C ASP A 98 11.69 10.07 -1.71
N GLY A 99 12.29 9.80 -2.87
CA GLY A 99 13.47 8.96 -3.01
C GLY A 99 13.17 7.46 -3.06
N PHE A 100 11.91 7.08 -3.28
CA PHE A 100 11.44 5.71 -3.44
C PHE A 100 10.17 5.66 -4.30
N ILE A 101 9.90 4.49 -4.87
CA ILE A 101 8.69 4.26 -5.68
C ILE A 101 7.56 3.79 -4.77
N HIS A 102 6.47 4.56 -4.72
CA HIS A 102 5.25 4.16 -4.00
C HIS A 102 4.56 3.01 -4.71
N LEU A 103 4.41 1.89 -4.02
CA LEU A 103 3.64 0.74 -4.46
C LEU A 103 2.45 0.51 -3.51
N SER A 104 1.56 -0.38 -3.90
CA SER A 104 0.40 -0.81 -3.10
C SER A 104 0.25 -2.32 -3.19
N THR A 105 -0.38 -2.94 -2.19
CA THR A 105 -0.93 -4.30 -2.29
C THR A 105 -2.27 -4.28 -3.04
N ALA A 106 -2.77 -5.45 -3.42
CA ALA A 106 -4.10 -5.57 -4.04
C ALA A 106 -5.21 -4.94 -3.19
N HIS A 107 -5.17 -5.14 -1.86
CA HIS A 107 -6.12 -4.56 -0.91
C HIS A 107 -6.04 -3.03 -0.84
N GLN A 108 -4.87 -2.46 -1.08
CA GLN A 108 -4.62 -1.02 -1.00
C GLN A 108 -5.03 -0.26 -2.26
N VAL A 109 -4.88 -0.89 -3.44
CA VAL A 109 -5.06 -0.23 -4.74
C VAL A 109 -6.37 0.58 -4.84
N PRO A 110 -7.56 0.07 -4.48
CA PRO A 110 -8.80 0.85 -4.61
C PRO A 110 -8.81 2.12 -3.74
N ALA A 111 -8.34 2.03 -2.50
CA ALA A 111 -8.29 3.16 -1.58
C ALA A 111 -7.24 4.19 -2.00
N THR A 112 -6.06 3.73 -2.43
CA THR A 112 -5.01 4.59 -2.99
C THR A 112 -5.51 5.34 -4.23
N ALA A 113 -6.16 4.64 -5.16
CA ALA A 113 -6.74 5.22 -6.36
C ALA A 113 -7.78 6.30 -6.02
N ALA A 114 -8.73 5.99 -5.13
CA ALA A 114 -9.76 6.93 -4.70
C ALA A 114 -9.20 8.18 -3.99
N ARG A 115 -8.10 8.04 -3.24
CA ARG A 115 -7.52 9.15 -2.47
C ARG A 115 -6.67 10.08 -3.31
N PHE A 116 -5.80 9.53 -4.16
CA PHE A 116 -4.76 10.31 -4.84
C PHE A 116 -5.08 10.62 -6.30
N PHE A 117 -6.01 9.88 -6.90
CA PHE A 117 -6.35 9.99 -8.32
C PHE A 117 -7.83 10.32 -8.52
N SER A 118 -8.54 10.86 -7.53
CA SER A 118 -9.99 11.13 -7.62
C SER A 118 -10.39 12.06 -8.77
N ASN A 119 -9.49 12.92 -9.22
CA ASN A 119 -9.71 13.86 -10.32
C ASN A 119 -9.42 13.27 -11.71
N ASP A 120 -8.83 12.08 -11.77
CA ASP A 120 -8.51 11.41 -13.02
C ASP A 120 -9.68 10.50 -13.45
N ASN A 121 -10.08 10.61 -14.72
CA ASN A 121 -11.12 9.74 -15.28
C ASN A 121 -10.59 8.35 -15.65
N LEU A 122 -9.28 8.25 -15.88
CA LEU A 122 -8.61 7.06 -16.39
C LEU A 122 -7.23 6.95 -15.77
N ILE A 123 -6.98 5.83 -15.09
CA ILE A 123 -5.67 5.48 -14.55
C ILE A 123 -5.17 4.20 -15.21
N LYS A 124 -3.87 3.99 -15.14
CA LYS A 124 -3.22 2.73 -15.48
C LYS A 124 -2.68 2.10 -14.21
N VAL A 125 -2.95 0.82 -14.02
CA VAL A 125 -2.44 0.06 -12.89
C VAL A 125 -1.55 -1.06 -13.40
N LEU A 126 -0.33 -1.10 -12.90
CA LEU A 126 0.70 -2.04 -13.27
C LEU A 126 0.76 -3.12 -12.20
N ARG A 127 0.65 -4.39 -12.59
CA ARG A 127 0.86 -5.55 -11.72
C ARG A 127 2.33 -5.98 -11.83
N VAL A 128 3.03 -5.97 -10.70
CA VAL A 128 4.47 -6.24 -10.61
C VAL A 128 4.67 -7.47 -9.71
N PRO A 129 5.26 -8.57 -10.21
CA PRO A 129 5.58 -9.74 -9.39
C PRO A 129 6.48 -9.37 -8.21
N TYR A 130 6.11 -9.78 -7.00
CA TYR A 130 6.86 -9.50 -5.78
C TYR A 130 7.97 -10.53 -5.54
N VAL A 131 8.97 -10.52 -6.43
CA VAL A 131 10.10 -11.47 -6.44
C VAL A 131 11.42 -10.79 -6.76
N GLY A 132 12.53 -11.50 -6.54
CA GLY A 132 13.88 -11.04 -6.90
C GLY A 132 14.20 -9.63 -6.43
N ARG A 133 14.74 -8.80 -7.34
CA ARG A 133 15.16 -7.42 -7.05
C ARG A 133 14.03 -6.53 -6.51
N ILE A 134 12.79 -6.76 -6.93
CA ILE A 134 11.64 -6.00 -6.41
C ILE A 134 11.43 -6.33 -4.94
N LYS A 135 11.41 -7.62 -4.60
CA LYS A 135 11.27 -8.06 -3.21
C LYS A 135 12.43 -7.58 -2.33
N GLU A 136 13.65 -7.58 -2.84
CA GLU A 136 14.85 -7.16 -2.11
C GLU A 136 14.88 -5.64 -1.85
N GLY A 137 14.40 -4.84 -2.80
CA GLY A 137 14.37 -3.38 -2.69
C GLY A 137 13.17 -2.81 -1.93
N VAL A 138 12.12 -3.61 -1.72
CA VAL A 138 10.91 -3.16 -1.00
C VAL A 138 11.13 -3.12 0.51
N LYS A 139 10.76 -2.00 1.11
CA LYS A 139 10.54 -1.84 2.55
C LYS A 139 9.05 -1.63 2.82
N TRP A 140 8.57 -2.22 3.91
CA TRP A 140 7.19 -2.10 4.35
C TRP A 140 7.11 -1.03 5.43
N GLU A 141 6.51 0.11 5.10
CA GLU A 141 6.51 1.29 5.96
C GLU A 141 5.13 1.89 6.08
N LYS A 142 4.88 2.61 7.18
CA LYS A 142 3.57 3.23 7.40
C LYS A 142 3.34 4.36 6.41
N GLY A 143 2.18 4.37 5.76
CA GLY A 143 1.81 5.46 4.85
C GLY A 143 1.63 6.81 5.56
N ILE A 144 1.28 6.80 6.86
CA ILE A 144 1.27 7.96 7.74
C ILE A 144 1.63 7.52 9.18
N PRO A 145 2.21 8.41 10.02
CA PRO A 145 2.71 8.03 11.35
C PRO A 145 1.69 7.36 12.27
N SER A 146 0.42 7.77 12.18
CA SER A 146 -0.68 7.25 13.00
C SER A 146 -1.30 5.96 12.45
N SER A 147 -0.94 5.52 11.24
CA SER A 147 -1.49 4.30 10.65
C SER A 147 -0.80 3.05 11.20
N THR A 148 -1.55 1.95 11.22
CA THR A 148 -1.03 0.59 11.42
C THR A 148 -0.78 -0.13 10.09
N GLU A 149 -1.32 0.40 9.00
CA GLU A 149 -1.18 -0.18 7.66
C GLU A 149 0.20 0.14 7.06
N LEU A 150 0.82 -0.90 6.49
CA LEU A 150 2.12 -0.82 5.84
C LEU A 150 1.98 -0.83 4.32
N PHE A 151 2.67 0.09 3.66
CA PHE A 151 2.77 0.19 2.20
C PHE A 151 4.14 -0.29 1.75
N PRO A 152 4.23 -0.96 0.58
CA PRO A 152 5.50 -1.31 -0.03
C PRO A 152 6.13 -0.08 -0.69
N HIS A 153 7.33 0.27 -0.29
CA HIS A 153 8.16 1.32 -0.88
C HIS A 153 9.42 0.70 -1.48
N LEU A 154 9.62 0.86 -2.79
CA LEU A 154 10.77 0.30 -3.50
C LEU A 154 11.94 1.29 -3.52
N TYR A 155 13.07 0.89 -2.92
CA TYR A 155 14.29 1.69 -2.82
C TYR A 155 15.43 1.13 -3.66
N GLY A 156 16.28 2.02 -4.17
CA GLY A 156 17.59 1.66 -4.76
C GLY A 156 17.53 0.82 -6.04
N VAL A 157 16.34 0.59 -6.58
CA VAL A 157 16.09 -0.19 -7.79
C VAL A 157 15.11 0.60 -8.67
N GLU A 158 15.44 0.77 -9.95
CA GLU A 158 14.56 1.38 -10.94
C GLU A 158 13.48 0.37 -11.36
N LEU A 159 12.20 0.75 -11.31
CA LEU A 159 11.11 -0.07 -11.82
C LEU A 159 11.03 0.13 -13.34
N THR A 160 11.20 -0.95 -14.11
CA THR A 160 11.21 -0.92 -15.59
C THR A 160 10.03 -1.72 -16.15
N TRP A 161 9.83 -1.63 -17.46
CA TRP A 161 8.80 -2.41 -18.15
C TRP A 161 8.99 -3.93 -18.02
N ASP A 162 10.23 -4.40 -17.90
CA ASP A 162 10.54 -5.83 -17.72
C ASP A 162 10.08 -6.38 -16.36
N ASP A 163 9.83 -5.52 -15.38
CA ASP A 163 9.27 -5.92 -14.08
C ASP A 163 7.73 -6.00 -14.10
N VAL A 164 7.10 -5.48 -15.14
CA VAL A 164 5.64 -5.37 -15.22
C VAL A 164 5.09 -6.62 -15.90
N GLU A 165 4.29 -7.39 -15.18
CA GLU A 165 3.63 -8.56 -15.77
C GLU A 165 2.42 -8.15 -16.61
N GLU A 166 1.60 -7.22 -16.10
CA GLU A 166 0.37 -6.82 -16.76
C GLU A 166 0.02 -5.35 -16.44
N VAL A 167 -0.61 -4.67 -17.41
CA VAL A 167 -1.15 -3.32 -17.24
C VAL A 167 -2.64 -3.34 -17.53
N VAL A 168 -3.42 -2.69 -16.68
CA VAL A 168 -4.85 -2.47 -16.90
C VAL A 168 -5.17 -0.98 -16.92
N GLU A 169 -6.06 -0.58 -17.82
CA GLU A 169 -6.69 0.72 -17.78
C GLU A 169 -7.95 0.64 -16.92
N VAL A 170 -8.07 1.53 -15.93
CA VAL A 170 -9.18 1.54 -14.98
C VAL A 170 -9.90 2.88 -15.09
N VAL A 171 -11.19 2.81 -15.43
CA VAL A 171 -12.05 3.98 -15.56
C VAL A 171 -12.64 4.34 -14.21
N ASN A 172 -12.64 5.63 -13.90
CA ASN A 172 -13.39 6.16 -12.78
C ASN A 172 -14.84 6.39 -13.22
N SER A 173 -15.77 5.55 -12.73
CA SER A 173 -17.19 5.65 -13.01
C SER A 173 -17.85 6.90 -12.40
N ARG A 174 -17.15 7.63 -11.52
CA ARG A 174 -17.64 8.74 -10.67
C ARG A 174 -18.71 8.34 -9.65
N SER A 175 -19.68 7.52 -10.03
CA SER A 175 -20.71 6.96 -9.14
C SER A 175 -20.17 5.82 -8.27
N GLU A 176 -19.39 4.91 -8.87
CA GLU A 176 -18.89 3.69 -8.22
C GLU A 176 -17.39 3.75 -7.92
N GLY A 177 -16.74 4.87 -8.25
CA GLY A 177 -15.29 5.02 -8.19
C GLY A 177 -14.58 4.25 -9.31
N TYR A 178 -13.35 3.80 -9.02
CA TYR A 178 -12.55 3.02 -9.95
C TYR A 178 -13.02 1.57 -10.03
N VAL A 179 -13.40 1.12 -11.23
CA VAL A 179 -13.92 -0.24 -11.46
C VAL A 179 -12.83 -1.12 -12.07
N PHE A 180 -12.29 -2.04 -11.27
CA PHE A 180 -11.24 -2.97 -11.67
C PHE A 180 -11.84 -4.23 -12.32
N PRO A 181 -11.22 -4.81 -13.37
CA PRO A 181 -11.68 -6.07 -13.93
C PRO A 181 -11.65 -7.20 -12.90
N GLU A 182 -12.65 -8.08 -12.97
CA GLU A 182 -12.79 -9.21 -12.06
C GLU A 182 -11.53 -10.08 -12.06
N GLY A 183 -11.03 -10.40 -10.86
CA GLY A 183 -9.86 -11.25 -10.68
C GLY A 183 -8.52 -10.65 -11.13
N TRP A 184 -8.47 -9.39 -11.57
CA TRP A 184 -7.22 -8.76 -12.01
C TRP A 184 -6.30 -8.42 -10.83
N LEU A 185 -6.87 -7.89 -9.75
CA LEU A 185 -6.20 -7.75 -8.46
C LEU A 185 -6.07 -9.14 -7.81
N LYS A 186 -4.83 -9.54 -7.53
CA LYS A 186 -4.47 -10.81 -6.90
C LYS A 186 -4.26 -10.59 -5.40
N PHE A 187 -5.20 -11.11 -4.60
CA PHE A 187 -5.24 -11.04 -3.14
C PHE A 187 -4.53 -12.23 -2.49
#